data_AF-A0A2N1VUQ4-F1
#
_entry.id   AF-A0A2N1VUQ4-F1
#
_cell.length_a   1.000
_cell.length_b   1.000
_cell.length_c   1.000
_cell.angle_alpha   90.00
_cell.angle_beta   90.00
_cell.angle_gamma   90.00
#
_symmetry.space_group_name_H-M   'P 1'
#
loop_
_entity.id
_entity.type
_entity.pdbx_description
1 polymer ?
#
loop_
_entity_poly.entity_id
_entity_poly.type
_entity_poly.pdbx_seq_one_letter_code
_entity_poly.pdbx_strand_id
1 'polypeptide(L)' 'MIEIIGYIFAVIMGLVLGLIGGGGSILTVPILVYLFGVSPVTSTSYSLIIVGVTSLAGVAVYVKSKNISYSTGIYFAIPA' A
#
# COMPACT_ATOMS: atom_id res chain seq x y z
N MET A 1 18.75 -7.38 -16.20
CA MET A 1 19.25 -6.13 -15.57
C MET A 1 18.10 -5.20 -15.16
N ILE A 2 17.11 -4.96 -16.05
CA ILE A 2 15.90 -4.18 -15.73
C ILE A 2 15.07 -4.80 -14.57
N GLU A 3 15.02 -6.12 -14.47
CA GLU A 3 14.22 -6.84 -13.47
C GLU A 3 14.71 -6.62 -12.03
N ILE A 4 16.03 -6.61 -11.83
CA ILE A 4 16.65 -6.35 -10.52
C ILE A 4 16.32 -4.92 -10.05
N ILE A 5 16.37 -3.95 -10.97
CA ILE A 5 15.96 -2.56 -10.68
C ILE A 5 14.47 -2.52 -10.32
N GLY A 6 13.63 -3.25 -11.05
CA GLY A 6 12.20 -3.39 -10.75
C GLY A 6 11.94 -3.95 -9.34
N TYR A 7 12.67 -4.98 -8.92
CA TYR A 7 12.53 -5.55 -7.58
C TYR A 7 13.02 -4.61 -6.47
N ILE A 8 14.12 -3.89 -6.69
CA ILE A 8 14.61 -2.89 -5.73
C ILE A 8 13.57 -1.77 -5.55
N PHE A 9 13.02 -1.26 -6.65
CA PHE A 9 11.95 -0.28 -6.61
C PHE A 9 10.71 -0.84 -5.92
N ALA A 10 10.33 -2.10 -6.18
CA ALA A 10 9.19 -2.73 -5.52
C ALA A 10 9.36 -2.80 -3.98
N VAL A 11 10.56 -3.11 -3.48
CA VAL A 11 10.86 -3.13 -2.03
C VAL A 11 10.83 -1.73 -1.43
N ILE A 12 11.49 -0.76 -2.08
CA ILE A 12 11.49 0.64 -1.63
C ILE A 12 10.07 1.19 -1.60
N MET A 13 9.29 0.91 -2.64
CA MET A 13 7.89 1.32 -2.70
C MET A 13 7.07 0.59 -1.65
N GLY A 14 7.26 -0.71 -1.42
CA GLY A 14 6.59 -1.43 -0.33
C GLY A 14 6.84 -0.79 1.05
N LEU A 15 8.08 -0.33 1.31
CA LEU A 15 8.43 0.41 2.52
C LEU A 15 7.77 1.79 2.56
N VAL A 16 7.82 2.57 1.48
CA VAL A 16 7.19 3.90 1.39
C VAL A 16 5.68 3.80 1.57
N LEU A 17 5.02 2.84 0.90
CA LEU A 17 3.59 2.57 1.01
C LEU A 17 3.20 2.14 2.42
N GLY A 18 4.00 1.28 3.05
CA GLY A 18 3.79 0.84 4.44
C GLY A 18 3.98 1.96 5.47
N LEU A 19 4.89 2.90 5.21
CA LEU A 19 5.16 4.06 6.08
C LEU A 19 4.12 5.18 5.92
N ILE A 20 3.67 5.45 4.70
CA ILE A 20 2.66 6.48 4.41
C ILE A 20 1.28 6.08 4.97
N GLY A 21 1.01 4.78 5.15
CA GLY A 21 -0.32 4.29 5.50
C GLY A 21 -1.30 4.43 4.33
N GLY A 22 -2.62 4.41 4.62
CA GLY A 22 -3.74 4.12 3.68
C GLY A 22 -3.86 4.88 2.35
N GLY A 23 -2.92 5.75 1.98
CA GLY A 23 -2.84 6.46 0.69
C GLY A 23 -1.97 5.78 -0.38
N GLY A 24 -1.44 4.59 -0.13
CA GLY A 24 -0.47 3.95 -1.03
C GLY A 24 -0.94 3.73 -2.48
N SER A 25 -2.25 3.58 -2.71
CA SER A 25 -2.84 3.36 -4.05
C SER A 25 -2.53 4.47 -5.05
N ILE A 26 -2.31 5.71 -4.58
CA ILE A 26 -1.93 6.86 -5.39
C ILE A 26 -0.64 6.58 -6.17
N LEU A 27 0.29 5.83 -5.56
CA LEU A 27 1.57 5.47 -6.18
C LEU A 27 1.51 4.07 -6.82
N THR A 28 0.76 3.12 -6.25
CA THR A 28 0.71 1.74 -6.75
C THR A 28 0.08 1.63 -8.15
N VAL A 29 -0.98 2.39 -8.43
CA VAL A 29 -1.66 2.33 -9.75
C VAL A 29 -0.76 2.84 -10.88
N PRO A 30 -0.13 4.04 -10.80
CA PRO A 30 0.84 4.48 -11.80
C PRO A 30 2.00 3.51 -12.00
N ILE A 31 2.49 2.87 -10.94
CA ILE A 31 3.57 1.88 -11.05
C ILE A 31 3.11 0.67 -11.86
N LEU A 32 1.96 0.10 -11.54
CA LEU A 32 1.43 -1.06 -12.25
C LEU A 32 1.15 -0.75 -13.73
N VAL A 33 0.67 0.46 -14.03
CA VAL A 33 0.38 0.89 -15.41
C VAL A 33 1.64 1.23 -16.18
N TYR A 34 2.49 2.13 -15.67
CA TYR A 34 3.61 2.69 -16.41
C TYR A 34 4.87 1.83 -16.37
N LEU A 35 5.14 1.13 -15.27
CA LEU A 35 6.34 0.29 -15.15
C LEU A 35 6.06 -1.17 -15.54
N PHE A 36 4.90 -1.70 -15.14
CA PHE A 36 4.54 -3.10 -15.39
C PHE A 36 3.59 -3.31 -16.58
N GLY A 37 3.13 -2.23 -17.23
CA GLY A 37 2.30 -2.31 -18.43
C GLY A 37 0.91 -2.94 -18.21
N VAL A 38 0.45 -3.00 -16.96
CA VAL A 38 -0.84 -3.61 -16.61
C VAL A 38 -1.96 -2.65 -16.98
N SER A 39 -3.10 -3.18 -17.46
CA SER A 39 -4.25 -2.34 -17.81
C SER A 39 -4.68 -1.48 -16.60
N PRO A 40 -5.15 -0.23 -16.79
CA PRO A 40 -5.57 0.64 -15.68
C PRO A 40 -6.68 0.02 -14.81
N VAL A 41 -7.60 -0.71 -15.45
CA VAL A 41 -8.70 -1.40 -14.75
C VAL A 41 -8.15 -2.51 -13.85
N THR A 42 -7.30 -3.39 -14.38
CA THR A 42 -6.68 -4.47 -13.61
C THR A 42 -5.74 -3.92 -12.52
N SER A 43 -5.02 -2.84 -12.82
CA SER A 43 -4.11 -2.17 -11.88
C SER A 43 -4.84 -1.62 -10.67
N THR A 44 -6.05 -1.09 -10.87
CA THR A 44 -6.91 -0.63 -9.76
C THR A 44 -7.24 -1.78 -8.83
N SER A 45 -7.67 -2.93 -9.37
CA SER A 45 -7.98 -4.12 -8.58
C SER A 45 -6.77 -4.65 -7.81
N TYR A 46 -5.60 -4.74 -8.46
CA TYR A 46 -4.36 -5.14 -7.79
C TYR A 46 -3.94 -4.16 -6.71
N SER A 47 -4.10 -2.85 -6.94
CA SER A 47 -3.76 -1.83 -5.95
C SER A 47 -4.60 -1.95 -4.67
N LEU A 48 -5.88 -2.32 -4.78
CA LEU A 48 -6.76 -2.53 -3.61
C LEU A 48 -6.25 -3.68 -2.74
N ILE A 49 -5.89 -4.81 -3.36
CA ILE A 49 -5.32 -5.97 -2.65
C ILE A 49 -3.98 -5.58 -1.99
N ILE A 50 -3.09 -4.93 -2.76
CA ILE A 50 -1.77 -4.52 -2.26
C ILE A 50 -1.93 -3.60 -1.05
N VAL A 51 -2.73 -2.53 -1.17
CA VAL A 51 -2.95 -1.55 -0.10
C VAL A 51 -3.65 -2.17 1.09
N GLY A 52 -4.62 -3.07 0.87
CA GLY A 52 -5.30 -3.79 1.95
C GLY A 52 -4.32 -4.62 2.79
N VAL A 53 -3.47 -5.41 2.13
CA VAL A 53 -2.47 -6.26 2.81
C VAL A 53 -1.39 -5.41 3.49
N THR A 54 -0.87 -4.37 2.84
CA THR A 54 0.15 -3.51 3.44
C THR A 54 -0.40 -2.70 4.61
N SER A 55 -1.66 -2.25 4.55
CA SER A 55 -2.30 -1.53 5.65
C SER A 55 -2.54 -2.45 6.84
N LEU A 56 -2.96 -3.71 6.61
CA LEU A 56 -3.11 -4.71 7.67
C LEU A 56 -1.77 -5.00 8.37
N ALA A 57 -0.70 -5.17 7.59
CA ALA A 57 0.64 -5.35 8.12
C ALA A 57 1.12 -4.11 8.91
N GLY A 58 0.85 -2.91 8.41
CA GLY A 58 1.14 -1.65 9.11
C GLY A 58 0.44 -1.56 10.45
N VAL A 59 -0.88 -1.83 10.49
CA VAL A 59 -1.66 -1.88 11.73
C VAL A 59 -1.05 -2.86 12.73
N ALA A 60 -0.64 -4.06 12.31
CA ALA A 60 0.00 -5.03 13.21
C ALA A 60 1.29 -4.49 13.86
N VAL A 61 2.10 -3.73 13.12
CA VAL A 61 3.32 -3.08 13.64
C VAL A 61 2.97 -1.96 14.63
N TYR A 62 1.98 -1.13 14.33
CA TYR A 62 1.55 -0.04 15.21
C TYR A 62 0.87 -0.55 16.49
N VAL A 63 0.11 -1.65 16.41
CA VAL A 63 -0.48 -2.34 17.58
C VAL A 63 0.63 -2.81 18.51
N LYS A 64 1.67 -3.46 17.95
CA LYS A 64 2.83 -3.92 18.73
C LYS A 64 3.57 -2.76 19.41
N SER A 65 3.59 -1.60 18.75
CA SER A 65 4.22 -0.38 19.27
C SER A 65 3.36 0.38 20.30
N LYS A 66 2.16 -0.14 20.66
CA LYS A 66 1.15 0.50 21.54
C LYS A 66 0.73 1.91 21.12
N ASN A 67 0.99 2.30 19.87
CA ASN A 67 0.68 3.63 19.31
C ASN A 67 -0.54 3.56 18.39
N ILE A 68 -1.68 3.07 18.89
CA ILE A 68 -2.94 3.05 18.15
C ILE A 68 -4.06 3.67 18.98
N SER A 69 -4.79 4.61 18.37
CA SER A 69 -6.09 5.08 18.84
C SER A 69 -7.18 4.30 18.13
N TYR A 70 -7.71 3.26 18.79
CA TYR A 70 -8.81 2.45 18.24
C TYR A 70 -10.07 3.28 18.00
N SER A 71 -10.35 4.25 18.87
CA SER A 71 -11.53 5.11 18.73
C SER A 71 -11.46 5.91 17.44
N THR A 72 -10.33 6.58 17.18
CA THR A 72 -10.11 7.33 15.93
C THR A 72 -10.16 6.42 14.72
N GLY A 73 -9.55 5.23 14.81
CA GLY A 73 -9.58 4.23 13.73
C GLY A 73 -11.00 3.82 13.34
N ILE A 74 -11.88 3.55 14.31
CA ILE A 74 -13.28 3.16 14.05
C ILE A 74 -14.07 4.33 13.45
N TYR A 75 -13.92 5.55 13.96
CA TYR A 75 -14.61 6.73 13.42
C TYR A 75 -14.23 7.00 11.96
N PHE A 76 -12.99 6.74 11.56
CA PHE A 76 -12.54 6.87 10.17
C PHE A 76 -12.92 5.66 9.29
N ALA A 77 -13.02 4.45 9.87
CA ALA A 77 -13.32 3.23 9.11
C ALA A 77 -14.79 3.09 8.70
N ILE A 78 -15.74 3.59 9.50
CA ILE A 78 -17.18 3.50 9.20
C ILE A 78 -17.58 4.24 7.90
N PRO A 79 -17.12 5.48 7.63
CA PRO A 79 -17.49 6.22 6.42
C PRO A 79 -16.60 5.95 5.20
N ALA A 80 -15.48 5.23 5.34
CA ALA A 80 -14.52 4.92 4.28
C ALA A 80 -14.99 3.75 3.40
#